data_AF-A0A5D4K9P0-F1
#
_entry.id   AF-A0A5D4K9P0-F1
#
_cell.length_a   1.000
_cell.length_b   1.000
_cell.length_c   1.000
_cell.angle_alpha   90.00
_cell.angle_beta   90.00
_cell.angle_gamma   90.00
#
_symmetry.space_group_name_H-M   'P 1'
#
loop_
_entity.id
_entity.type
_entity.pdbx_description
1 polymer ?
#
loop_
_entity_poly.entity_id
_entity_poly.type
_entity_poly.pdbx_seq_one_letter_code
_entity_poly.pdbx_strand_id
1 'polypeptide(L)' 'LYHYYTTRTVNPLKKKEAMVVLCGKLLKILHALCTKRVHFNESLMIADLHCLQEAA' A
#
# COMPACT_ATOMS: atom_id res chain seq x y z
N LEU A 1 5.93 -1.45 5.77
CA LEU A 1 5.75 -1.37 4.30
C LEU A 1 6.89 -0.66 3.54
N TYR A 2 7.28 0.57 3.91
CA TYR A 2 8.44 1.23 3.28
C TYR A 2 9.71 0.39 3.37
N HIS A 3 10.03 -0.10 4.58
CA HIS A 3 11.17 -0.98 4.81
C HIS A 3 11.12 -2.21 3.90
N TYR A 4 10.02 -2.98 3.93
CA TYR A 4 9.77 -4.12 3.03
C TYR A 4 10.09 -3.79 1.56
N TYR A 5 9.58 -2.68 1.01
CA TYR A 5 9.86 -2.32 -0.38
C TYR A 5 11.32 -2.00 -0.66
N THR A 6 12.03 -1.40 0.31
CA THR A 6 13.45 -1.07 0.18
C THR A 6 14.38 -2.25 0.47
N THR A 7 13.92 -3.30 1.15
CA THR A 7 14.77 -4.43 1.60
C THR A 7 14.36 -5.80 1.07
N ARG A 8 13.30 -5.90 0.28
CA ARG A 8 12.88 -7.16 -0.35
C ARG A 8 13.98 -7.77 -1.22
N THR A 9 14.04 -9.10 -1.24
CA THR A 9 15.08 -9.88 -1.94
C THR A 9 15.00 -9.74 -3.45
N VAL A 10 13.79 -9.67 -4.01
CA VAL A 10 13.55 -9.52 -5.45
C VAL A 10 13.17 -8.07 -5.76
N ASN A 11 13.98 -7.40 -6.58
CA ASN A 11 13.77 -6.02 -7.05
C ASN A 11 13.55 -4.99 -5.91
N PRO A 12 14.52 -4.79 -5.00
CA PRO A 12 14.41 -3.77 -3.96
C PRO A 12 14.24 -2.38 -4.59
N LEU A 13 13.26 -1.62 -4.10
CA LEU A 13 12.97 -0.28 -4.59
C LEU A 13 13.91 0.75 -3.96
N LYS A 14 14.36 1.72 -4.74
CA LYS A 14 15.08 2.89 -4.21
C LYS A 14 14.12 3.76 -3.41
N LYS A 15 14.67 4.59 -2.50
CA LYS A 15 13.90 5.44 -1.58
C LYS A 15 12.75 6.21 -2.26
N LYS A 16 13.03 6.87 -3.40
CA LYS A 16 12.03 7.64 -4.15
C LYS A 16 10.93 6.75 -4.76
N GLU A 17 11.31 5.60 -5.33
CA GLU A 17 10.37 4.66 -5.94
C GLU A 17 9.43 4.07 -4.89
N ALA A 18 9.97 3.67 -3.73
CA ALA A 18 9.18 3.18 -2.60
C ALA A 18 8.16 4.23 -2.12
N MET A 19 8.55 5.51 -2.03
CA MET A 19 7.62 6.60 -1.68
C MET A 19 6.50 6.74 -2.71
N VAL A 20 6.83 6.75 -4.01
CA VAL A 20 5.83 6.88 -5.07
C VAL A 20 4.82 5.72 -5.03
N VAL A 21 5.29 4.48 -4.84
CA VAL A 21 4.41 3.30 -4.71
C VAL A 21 3.49 3.42 -3.50
N LEU A 22 4.01 3.85 -2.35
CA LEU A 22 3.22 4.02 -1.14
C LEU A 22 2.16 5.11 -1.29
N CYS A 23 2.54 6.28 -1.82
CA CYS A 23 1.59 7.35 -2.13
C CYS A 23 0.51 6.87 -3.11
N GLY A 24 0.88 6.13 -4.15
CA GLY A 24 -0.08 5.57 -5.10
C GLY A 24 -1.10 4.62 -4.45
N LYS A 25 -0.67 3.81 -3.47
CA LYS A 25 -1.58 2.95 -2.70
C LYS A 25 -2.52 3.77 -1.79
N LEU A 26 -2.00 4.79 -1.12
CA LEU A 26 -2.81 5.71 -0.31
C LEU A 26 -3.86 6.43 -1.15
N LEU A 27 -3.49 6.91 -2.33
CA LEU A 27 -4.41 7.56 -3.26
C LEU A 27 -5.53 6.63 -3.71
N LYS A 28 -5.27 5.35 -3.94
CA LYS A 28 -6.32 4.36 -4.28
C LYS A 28 -7.32 4.17 -3.14
N ILE A 29 -6.84 4.11 -1.90
CA ILE A 29 -7.70 4.01 -0.71
C ILE A 29 -8.58 5.26 -0.61
N LEU A 30 -7.96 6.45 -0.65
CA LEU A 30 -8.69 7.73 -0.60
C LEU A 30 -9.72 7.84 -1.73
N HIS A 31 -9.34 7.49 -2.95
CA HIS A 31 -10.24 7.48 -4.10
C HIS A 31 -11.44 6.56 -3.85
N ALA A 32 -11.23 5.34 -3.33
CA ALA A 32 -12.32 4.42 -3.03
C ALA A 32 -13.25 4.96 -1.94
N LEU A 33 -12.72 5.57 -0.87
CA LEU A 33 -13.52 6.19 0.19
C LEU A 33 -14.39 7.33 -0.38
N CYS A 34 -13.82 8.20 -1.20
CA CYS A 34 -14.53 9.33 -1.79
C CYS A 34 -15.58 8.91 -2.82
N THR A 35 -15.25 7.95 -3.69
CA THR A 35 -16.11 7.54 -4.81
C THR A 35 -17.20 6.56 -4.41
N LYS A 36 -16.87 5.57 -3.57
CA LYS A 36 -17.81 4.54 -3.14
C LYS A 36 -18.62 4.95 -1.91
N ARG A 37 -18.32 6.09 -1.29
CA ARG A 37 -18.98 6.60 -0.07
C ARG A 37 -19.02 5.56 1.06
N VAL A 38 -17.96 4.76 1.17
CA VAL A 38 -17.80 3.73 2.20
C VAL A 38 -16.93 4.23 3.34
N HIS A 39 -17.17 3.71 4.54
CA HIS A 39 -16.29 3.94 5.67
C HIS A 39 -14.97 3.18 5.47
N PHE A 40 -13.90 3.72 6.05
CA PHE A 40 -12.62 3.02 6.07
C PHE A 40 -12.75 1.69 6.81
N ASN A 41 -12.26 0.63 6.17
CA ASN A 41 -12.23 -0.73 6.73
C ASN A 41 -10.81 -1.27 6.58
N GLU A 42 -10.15 -1.50 7.71
CA GLU A 42 -8.77 -1.96 7.77
C GLU A 42 -8.61 -3.35 7.15
N SER A 43 -9.51 -4.30 7.43
CA SER A 43 -9.44 -5.65 6.90
C SER A 43 -9.51 -5.68 5.38
N LEU A 44 -10.37 -4.83 4.80
CA LEU A 44 -10.44 -4.65 3.34
C LEU A 44 -9.17 -4.00 2.79
N MET A 45 -8.63 -2.99 3.46
CA MET A 45 -7.37 -2.36 3.05
C MET A 45 -6.21 -3.37 3.05
N ILE A 46 -6.08 -4.18 4.11
CA ILE A 46 -5.02 -5.19 4.21
C ILE A 46 -5.18 -6.25 3.11
N ALA A 47 -6.41 -6.67 2.80
CA ALA A 47 -6.69 -7.59 1.69
C ALA A 47 -6.31 -6.99 0.32
N ASP A 48 -6.65 -5.72 0.06
CA ASP A 48 -6.32 -5.03 -1.19
C ASP A 48 -4.80 -4.79 -1.35
N LEU A 49 -4.07 -4.68 -0.23
CA LEU A 49 -2.62 -4.49 -0.20
C LEU A 49 -1.94 -5.82 0.17
N HIS A 50 -1.83 -6.75 -0.78
CA HIS A 50 -1.16 -8.06 -0.61
C HIS A 50 0.21 -8.00 0.08
N CYS A 51 1.00 -6.95 -0.19
CA CYS A 51 2.29 -6.69 0.47
C CYS A 51 2.21 -6.43 1.99
N LEU A 52 1.02 -6.13 2.53
CA LEU A 52 0.78 -6.06 3.98
C LEU A 52 0.52 -7.44 4.57
N GLN A 53 -0.06 -8.38 3.80
CA GLN A 53 -0.26 -9.76 4.26
C GLN A 53 1.07 -10.49 4.42
N GLU A 54 2.03 -10.26 3.53
CA GLU A 54 3.39 -10.84 3.64
C GLU A 54 4.22 -10.25 4.80
N ALA A 55 3.81 -9.09 5.32
CA ALA A 55 4.54 -8.37 6.37
C ALA A 55 3.90 -8.52 7.77
N ALA A 56 2.76 -9.19 7.87
CA ALA A 56 2.04 -9.50 9.11
C ALA A 56 2.42 -10.90 9.61
#